data_AF-A0A536ZVU3-F1
#
_entry.id   AF-A0A536ZVU3-F1
#
_cell.length_a   1.000
_cell.length_b   1.000
_cell.length_c   1.000
_cell.angle_alpha   90.00
_cell.angle_beta   90.00
_cell.angle_gamma   90.00
#
_symmetry.space_group_name_H-M   'P 1'
#
loop_
_entity.id
_entity.type
_entity.pdbx_description
1 polymer ?
#
loop_
_entity_poly.entity_id
_entity_poly.type
_entity_poly.pdbx_seq_one_letter_code
_entity_poly.pdbx_strand_id
1 'polypeptide(L)'
;MMQQYLRVKAEHPDKLVFYRLGDFYELFYGDAERAAPLLDITLTARGASAGTPIPMAGVPYHAVDQYLAKLIKLGESVAICEQIG
;
A
#
# COMPACT_ATOMS: atom_id res chain seq x y z
N MET A 1 5.18 -13.47 2.37
CA MET A 1 4.42 -12.19 2.27
C MET A 1 5.32 -11.06 1.77
N MET A 2 6.28 -10.52 2.54
CA MET A 2 7.03 -9.33 2.09
C MET A 2 7.84 -9.55 0.80
N GLN A 3 8.38 -10.76 0.59
CA GLN A 3 9.01 -11.13 -0.68
C GLN A 3 8.05 -11.09 -1.89
N GLN A 4 6.77 -11.46 -1.70
CA GLN A 4 5.77 -11.39 -2.75
C GLN A 4 5.40 -9.94 -3.04
N TYR A 5 5.20 -9.13 -1.99
CA TYR A 5 4.99 -7.69 -2.12
C TYR A 5 6.14 -7.04 -2.91
N LEU A 6 7.39 -7.31 -2.55
CA LEU A 6 8.55 -6.75 -3.24
C LEU A 6 8.64 -7.20 -4.71
N ARG A 7 8.20 -8.43 -5.03
CA ARG A 7 8.12 -8.89 -6.42
C ARG A 7 7.11 -8.08 -7.22
N VAL A 8 5.89 -7.93 -6.69
CA VAL A 8 4.83 -7.11 -7.32
C VAL A 8 5.27 -5.65 -7.45
N LYS A 9 5.93 -5.11 -6.42
CA LYS A 9 6.46 -3.75 -6.44
C LYS A 9 7.56 -3.56 -7.49
N ALA A 10 8.39 -4.57 -7.74
CA ALA A 10 9.40 -4.51 -8.79
C ALA A 10 8.79 -4.43 -10.20
N GLU A 11 7.59 -4.97 -10.41
CA GLU A 11 6.82 -4.84 -11.65
C GLU A 11 6.14 -3.47 -11.78
N HIS A 12 5.97 -2.76 -10.67
CA HIS A 12 5.31 -1.45 -10.58
C HIS A 12 6.12 -0.43 -9.74
N PRO A 13 7.37 -0.12 -10.12
CA PRO A 13 8.27 0.68 -9.30
C PRO A 13 7.80 2.12 -9.09
N ASP A 14 7.06 2.66 -10.08
CA ASP A 14 6.58 4.04 -10.15
C ASP A 14 5.17 4.26 -9.55
N LYS A 15 4.45 3.17 -9.24
CA LYS A 15 3.04 3.20 -8.82
C LYS A 15 2.89 2.79 -7.37
N LEU A 16 1.88 3.31 -6.69
CA LEU A 16 1.50 2.81 -5.37
C LEU A 16 0.96 1.39 -5.51
N VAL A 17 1.40 0.46 -4.67
CA VAL A 17 0.85 -0.92 -4.66
C VAL A 17 -0.07 -1.09 -3.46
N PHE A 18 -1.37 -1.24 -3.73
CA PHE A 18 -2.38 -1.64 -2.76
C PHE A 18 -2.39 -3.16 -2.67
N TYR A 19 -1.78 -3.72 -1.63
CA TYR A 19 -1.63 -5.16 -1.46
C TYR A 19 -2.71 -5.70 -0.52
N ARG A 20 -3.59 -6.57 -1.03
CA ARG A 20 -4.72 -7.15 -0.30
C ARG A 20 -4.23 -8.06 0.83
N LEU A 21 -4.63 -7.76 2.07
CA LEU A 21 -4.36 -8.57 3.27
C LEU A 21 -5.61 -8.61 4.15
N GLY A 22 -6.37 -9.70 4.07
CA GLY A 22 -7.64 -9.80 4.78
C GLY A 22 -8.57 -8.66 4.36
N ASP A 23 -9.07 -7.90 5.33
CA ASP A 23 -10.01 -6.79 5.10
C ASP A 23 -9.33 -5.44 4.80
N PHE A 24 -8.03 -5.42 4.52
CA PHE A 24 -7.30 -4.19 4.23
C PHE A 24 -6.54 -4.28 2.90
N TYR A 25 -6.34 -3.12 2.27
CA TYR A 25 -5.23 -2.91 1.36
C TYR A 25 -4.12 -2.22 2.12
N GLU A 26 -2.97 -2.87 2.20
CA GLU A 26 -1.78 -2.32 2.84
C GLU A 26 -0.74 -1.90 1.80
N LEU A 27 -0.03 -0.82 2.11
CA LEU A 27 1.14 -0.32 1.41
C LEU A 27 2.34 -0.40 2.34
N PHE A 28 3.54 -0.60 1.79
CA PHE A 28 4.76 -0.74 2.58
C PHE A 28 5.91 0.14 2.07
N TYR A 29 6.85 0.44 2.96
CA TYR A 29 8.05 1.23 2.67
C TYR A 29 7.68 2.61 2.10
N GLY A 30 8.34 3.05 1.01
CA GLY A 30 8.08 4.35 0.39
C GLY A 30 6.64 4.55 -0.09
N ASP A 31 5.92 3.47 -0.40
CA ASP A 31 4.50 3.58 -0.78
C ASP A 31 3.64 3.97 0.43
N ALA A 32 3.96 3.44 1.62
CA ALA A 32 3.29 3.84 2.86
C ALA A 32 3.59 5.30 3.21
N GLU A 33 4.85 5.69 3.12
CA GLU A 33 5.30 7.07 3.41
C GLU A 33 4.68 8.09 2.45
N ARG A 34 4.46 7.72 1.19
CA ARG A 34 3.80 8.57 0.20
C ARG A 34 2.29 8.58 0.37
N ALA A 35 1.65 7.42 0.55
CA ALA A 35 0.19 7.33 0.62
C ALA A 35 -0.39 7.92 1.91
N ALA A 36 0.30 7.78 3.05
CA ALA A 36 -0.18 8.27 4.34
C ALA A 36 -0.59 9.76 4.33
N PRO A 37 0.27 10.72 3.91
CA PRO A 37 -0.12 12.13 3.84
C PRO A 37 -1.12 12.43 2.70
N LEU A 38 -1.06 11.72 1.57
CA LEU A 38 -1.97 11.97 0.44
C LEU A 38 -3.42 11.55 0.76
N LEU A 39 -3.57 10.50 1.57
CA LEU A 39 -4.87 9.93 1.92
C LEU A 39 -5.39 10.38 3.28
N ASP A 40 -4.56 11.09 4.05
CA ASP A 40 -4.81 11.45 5.44
C ASP A 40 -5.09 10.20 6.31
N ILE A 41 -4.16 9.24 6.24
CA ILE A 41 -4.21 7.99 7.02
C ILE A 41 -2.94 7.83 7.86
N THR A 42 -3.06 7.07 8.94
CA THR A 42 -1.95 6.84 9.87
C THR A 42 -0.82 6.05 9.21
N LEU A 43 0.39 6.62 9.21
CA LEU A 43 1.62 5.88 8.96
C LEU A 43 2.02 5.12 10.24
N THR A 44 2.10 3.80 10.15
CA THR A 44 2.54 2.90 11.22
C THR A 44 3.71 2.06 10.75
N ALA A 45 4.08 1.03 11.52
CA ALA A 45 5.09 0.07 11.11
C ALA A 45 4.61 -1.37 11.36
N ARG A 46 5.06 -2.30 10.50
CA ARG A 46 4.74 -3.72 10.60
C ARG A 46 6.01 -4.57 10.68
N GLY A 47 6.25 -5.18 11.84
CA GLY A 47 7.41 -6.05 12.05
C GLY A 47 8.74 -5.34 11.79
N ALA A 48 9.77 -6.09 11.41
CA ALA A 48 11.07 -5.56 11.04
C ALA A 48 11.69 -6.33 9.88
N SER A 49 12.40 -5.62 9.00
CA SER A 49 13.24 -6.16 7.93
C SER A 49 14.68 -5.80 8.23
N ALA A 50 15.56 -6.79 8.39
CA ALA A 50 16.97 -6.58 8.74
C ALA A 50 17.20 -5.68 9.99
N GLY A 51 16.29 -5.75 10.96
CA GLY A 51 16.34 -4.94 12.19
C GLY A 51 15.68 -3.56 12.10
N THR A 52 15.25 -3.12 10.91
CA THR A 52 14.53 -1.86 10.72
C THR A 52 13.03 -2.08 10.62
N PRO A 53 12.18 -1.33 11.34
CA PRO A 53 10.73 -1.39 11.19
C PRO A 53 10.29 -1.10 9.75
N ILE A 54 9.30 -1.83 9.24
CA ILE A 54 8.80 -1.63 7.88
C ILE A 54 7.66 -0.61 7.94
N PRO A 55 7.80 0.59 7.35
CA PRO A 55 6.71 1.56 7.27
C PRO A 55 5.51 0.94 6.58
N MET A 56 4.31 1.16 7.13
CA MET A 56 3.07 0.59 6.64
C MET A 56 1.92 1.58 6.82
N ALA A 57 1.06 1.64 5.82
CA ALA A 57 -0.21 2.35 5.88
C ALA A 57 -1.27 1.48 5.21
N GLY A 58 -2.53 1.62 5.60
CA GLY A 58 -3.59 0.77 5.05
C GLY A 58 -4.95 1.43 5.03
N VAL A 59 -5.77 0.97 4.11
CA VAL A 59 -7.17 1.39 3.97
C VAL A 59 -8.08 0.17 4.04
N PRO A 60 -9.27 0.28 4.66
CA PRO A 60 -10.19 -0.83 4.73
C PRO A 60 -10.77 -1.14 3.33
N TYR A 61 -10.92 -2.43 3.05
CA TYR A 61 -11.43 -2.97 1.78
C TYR A 61 -12.64 -2.23 1.25
N HIS A 62 -13.65 -2.16 2.11
CA HIS A 62 -14.98 -1.67 1.78
C HIS A 62 -15.01 -0.17 1.50
N ALA A 63 -13.91 0.54 1.79
CA ALA A 63 -13.77 1.97 1.51
C ALA A 63 -12.72 2.26 0.42
N VAL A 64 -12.09 1.24 -0.18
CA VAL A 64 -10.96 1.42 -1.11
C VAL A 64 -11.28 2.39 -2.25
N ASP A 65 -12.49 2.33 -2.79
CA ASP A 65 -12.93 3.16 -3.92
C ASP A 65 -12.84 4.66 -3.59
N GLN A 66 -13.13 5.04 -2.34
CA GLN A 66 -13.05 6.44 -1.91
C GLN A 66 -11.60 6.94 -1.90
N TYR A 67 -10.66 6.08 -1.48
CA TYR A 67 -9.24 6.41 -1.45
C TYR A 67 -8.62 6.41 -2.86
N LEU A 68 -9.03 5.46 -3.72
CA LEU A 68 -8.62 5.44 -5.12
C LEU A 68 -9.08 6.70 -5.86
N ALA A 69 -10.32 7.14 -5.63
CA ALA A 69 -10.83 8.38 -6.21
C ALA A 69 -10.00 9.61 -5.79
N LYS A 70 -9.50 9.66 -4.55
CA LYS A 70 -8.58 10.72 -4.10
C LYS A 70 -7.24 10.65 -4.84
N LEU A 71 -6.63 9.47 -4.92
CA LEU A 71 -5.33 9.26 -5.59
C LEU A 71 -5.39 9.62 -7.07
N ILE A 72 -6.44 9.20 -7.78
CA ILE A 72 -6.64 9.53 -9.20
C ILE A 72 -6.73 11.05 -9.41
N LYS A 73 -7.43 11.78 -8.53
CA LYS A 73 -7.51 13.25 -8.61
C LYS A 73 -6.15 13.94 -8.38
N LEU A 74 -5.25 13.30 -7.65
CA LEU A 74 -3.89 13.76 -7.40
C LEU A 74 -2.92 13.32 -8.51
N GLY A 75 -3.39 12.60 -9.54
CA GLY A 75 -2.56 12.09 -10.62
C GLY A 75 -1.76 10.83 -10.26
N GLU A 76 -2.08 10.19 -9.14
CA GLU A 76 -1.40 8.99 -8.68
C GLU A 76 -1.94 7.74 -9.39
N SER A 77 -1.03 6.91 -9.88
CA SER A 77 -1.35 5.58 -10.41
C SER A 77 -1.19 4.52 -9.34
N VAL A 78 -2.18 3.64 -9.23
CA VAL A 78 -2.24 2.61 -8.18
C VAL A 78 -2.39 1.23 -8.82
N ALA A 79 -1.55 0.28 -8.42
CA ALA A 79 -1.68 -1.13 -8.74
C ALA A 79 -2.46 -1.84 -7.61
N ILE A 80 -3.55 -2.51 -7.95
CA ILE A 80 -4.32 -3.34 -7.01
C ILE A 80 -3.83 -4.78 -7.10
N CYS A 81 -3.30 -5.30 -6.00
CA CYS A 81 -2.85 -6.68 -5.91
C CYS A 81 -3.81 -7.48 -5.01
N GLU A 82 -4.55 -8.40 -5.63
CA GLU A 82 -5.50 -9.27 -4.95
C GLU A 82 -4.88 -10.62 -4.57
N GLN A 83 -5.45 -11.26 -3.55
CA GLN A 83 -5.16 -12.66 -3.26
C GLN A 83 -6.09 -13.55 -4.08
N ILE A 84 -5.50 -14.39 -4.93
CA ILE A 84 -6.23 -15.43 -5.66
C ILE A 84 -6.19 -16.68 -4.78
N GLY A 85 -7.36 -17.13 -4.33
CA GLY A 85 -7.58 -18.36 -3.54
C GLY A 85 -8.27 -19.43 -4.36
#